data_AF-A0A812V7D5-F1
#
_entry.id   AF-A0A812V7D5-F1
#
_cell.length_a   1.000
_cell.length_b   1.000
_cell.length_c   1.000
_cell.angle_alpha   90.00
_cell.angle_beta   90.00
_cell.angle_gamma   90.00
#
_symmetry.space_group_name_H-M   'P 1'
#
loop_
_entity.id
_entity.type
_entity.pdbx_description
1 polymer ?
#
loop_
_entity_poly.entity_id
_entity_poly.type
_entity_poly.pdbx_seq_one_letter_code
_entity_poly.pdbx_strand_id
1 'polypeptide(L)'
;MASGGVVPRPPEHVRCKNFGCNKYFDPRHADQTACVCHRLPPVFHETAKYWACCPDKKAYDWEEFMKIPGCQQGHCSDVSKEKKFLGGSDLRAENAPKRLDDEVPVDPRKKLDRLREGLVSLGVSPDDFDRAWGRLGAKLGDLSLVSQKMSQLFTEALQTMDTDDMNLPD
;
A
#
# COMPACT_ATOMS: atom_id res chain seq x y z
N MET A 1 -8.12 47.52 -8.31
CA MET A 1 -6.90 46.69 -8.27
C MET A 1 -6.39 46.70 -6.84
N ALA A 2 -6.62 45.63 -6.07
CA ALA A 2 -6.15 45.53 -4.69
C ALA A 2 -4.77 44.88 -4.70
N SER A 3 -3.75 45.68 -4.39
CA SER A 3 -2.35 45.30 -4.31
C SER A 3 -2.15 44.28 -3.19
N GLY A 4 -2.15 43.00 -3.52
CA GLY A 4 -1.80 41.91 -2.60
C GLY A 4 -0.29 41.91 -2.33
N GLY A 5 0.16 42.79 -1.43
CA GLY A 5 1.53 42.79 -0.95
C GLY A 5 1.82 41.48 -0.22
N VAL A 6 2.77 40.70 -0.73
CA VAL A 6 3.31 39.53 -0.04
C VAL A 6 4.10 40.05 1.16
N VAL A 7 3.50 39.99 2.36
CA VAL A 7 4.16 40.38 3.61
C VAL A 7 5.38 39.46 3.82
N PRO A 8 6.61 39.99 3.96
CA PRO A 8 7.80 39.19 4.20
C PRO A 8 7.66 38.38 5.49
N ARG A 9 7.93 37.08 5.41
CA ARG A 9 7.74 36.13 6.52
C ARG A 9 8.91 36.25 7.52
N PRO A 10 8.66 36.49 8.81
CA PRO A 10 9.68 36.33 9.85
C PRO A 10 10.12 34.86 9.93
N PRO A 11 11.42 34.56 10.07
CA PRO A 11 11.96 33.19 10.11
C PRO A 11 11.33 32.28 11.17
N GLU A 12 10.79 32.88 12.23
CA GLU A 12 10.35 32.20 13.44
C GLU A 12 8.87 31.75 13.40
N HIS A 13 8.11 32.15 12.37
CA HIS A 13 6.69 31.80 12.25
C HIS A 13 6.51 30.54 11.40
N VAL A 14 5.79 29.54 11.93
CA VAL A 14 5.45 28.29 11.24
C VAL A 14 4.00 28.30 10.75
N ARG A 15 3.70 27.54 9.68
CA ARG A 15 2.34 27.43 9.15
C ARG A 15 1.56 26.41 9.96
N CYS A 16 0.35 26.78 10.40
CA CYS A 16 -0.58 25.86 11.03
C CYS A 16 -1.02 24.76 10.05
N LYS A 17 -0.97 23.51 10.51
CA LYS A 17 -1.35 22.31 9.76
C LYS A 17 -2.74 21.77 10.12
N ASN A 18 -3.47 22.47 10.99
CA ASN A 18 -4.88 22.17 11.21
C ASN A 18 -5.70 22.51 9.96
N PHE A 19 -6.64 21.63 9.63
CA PHE A 19 -7.50 21.76 8.45
C PHE A 19 -8.21 23.11 8.38
N GLY A 20 -8.03 23.84 7.27
CA GLY A 20 -8.70 25.11 7.00
C GLY A 20 -8.17 26.34 7.75
N CYS A 21 -7.19 26.22 8.66
CA CYS A 21 -6.65 27.38 9.39
C CYS A 21 -5.75 28.25 8.51
N ASN A 22 -4.71 27.67 7.89
CA ASN A 22 -3.72 28.33 7.03
C ASN A 22 -2.97 29.54 7.63
N LYS A 23 -3.18 29.88 8.91
CA LYS A 23 -2.47 30.97 9.61
C LYS A 23 -1.02 30.58 9.88
N TYR A 24 -0.17 31.59 9.95
CA TYR A 24 1.17 31.46 10.51
C TYR A 24 1.14 31.87 11.99
N PHE A 25 1.92 31.17 12.82
CA PHE A 25 2.01 31.43 14.25
C PHE A 25 3.45 31.20 14.73
N ASP A 26 3.83 31.84 15.84
CA ASP A 26 5.07 31.54 16.54
C ASP A 26 4.80 30.47 17.62
N PRO A 27 5.40 29.27 17.55
CA PRO A 27 5.22 28.22 18.55
C PRO A 27 5.63 28.63 19.98
N ARG A 28 6.47 29.66 20.13
CA ARG A 28 6.97 30.13 21.43
C ARG A 28 5.99 31.07 22.14
N HIS A 29 5.02 31.62 21.41
CA HIS A 29 4.05 32.60 21.91
C HIS A 29 2.65 31.98 21.95
N ALA A 30 2.27 31.41 23.11
CA ALA A 30 1.02 30.68 23.28
C ALA A 30 -0.23 31.56 23.02
N ASP A 31 -0.16 32.86 23.31
CA ASP A 31 -1.19 33.87 23.07
C ASP A 31 -1.54 34.05 21.57
N GLN A 32 -0.61 33.72 20.67
CA GLN A 32 -0.78 33.86 19.22
C GLN A 32 -1.21 32.56 18.53
N THR A 33 -1.52 31.52 19.30
CA THR A 33 -1.85 30.19 18.76
C THR A 33 -3.34 29.96 18.54
N ALA A 34 -4.21 30.96 18.73
CA ALA A 34 -5.66 30.79 18.54
C ALA A 34 -6.01 30.34 17.11
N CYS A 35 -6.62 29.16 17.01
CA CYS A 35 -6.91 28.46 15.76
C CYS A 35 -8.42 28.26 15.59
N VAL A 36 -8.94 28.55 14.40
CA VAL A 36 -10.29 28.16 13.98
C VAL A 36 -10.12 27.22 12.80
N CYS A 37 -10.44 25.95 13.00
CA CYS A 37 -10.14 24.87 12.05
C CYS A 37 -11.30 23.88 11.90
N HIS A 38 -11.16 22.98 10.94
CA HIS A 38 -12.02 21.84 10.75
C HIS A 38 -11.47 20.62 11.49
N ARG A 39 -12.37 19.83 12.09
CA ARG A 39 -12.01 18.64 12.86
C ARG A 39 -11.58 17.49 11.94
N LEU A 40 -12.24 17.36 10.80
CA LEU A 40 -12.14 16.24 9.87
C LEU A 40 -11.60 16.70 8.50
N PRO A 41 -11.05 15.77 7.69
CA PRO A 41 -10.52 16.04 6.35
C PRO A 41 -11.58 16.62 5.38
N PRO A 42 -11.12 17.17 4.23
CA PRO A 42 -12.02 17.54 3.15
C PRO A 42 -12.60 16.32 2.43
N VAL A 43 -13.79 16.48 1.86
CA VAL A 43 -14.49 15.48 1.06
C VAL A 43 -14.80 16.09 -0.31
N PHE A 44 -14.48 15.33 -1.35
CA PHE A 44 -14.75 15.68 -2.74
C PHE A 44 -15.60 14.56 -3.35
N HIS A 45 -16.88 14.85 -3.61
CA HIS A 45 -17.83 13.88 -4.17
C HIS A 45 -18.78 14.60 -5.11
N GLU A 46 -19.02 14.04 -6.30
CA GLU A 46 -19.96 14.60 -7.30
C GLU A 46 -19.78 16.11 -7.52
N THR A 47 -18.54 16.56 -7.72
CA THR A 47 -18.13 17.98 -7.87
C THR A 47 -18.25 18.89 -6.64
N ALA A 48 -19.02 18.46 -5.63
CA ALA A 48 -19.15 19.15 -4.35
C ALA A 48 -17.88 18.97 -3.50
N LYS A 49 -17.48 20.05 -2.84
CA LYS A 49 -16.30 20.16 -1.98
C LYS A 49 -16.74 20.65 -0.62
N TYR A 50 -16.46 19.90 0.43
CA TYR A 50 -16.85 20.26 1.79
C TYR A 50 -15.90 19.66 2.82
N TRP A 51 -16.03 20.05 4.08
CA TRP A 51 -15.29 19.43 5.18
C TRP A 51 -16.16 18.34 5.81
N ALA A 52 -15.62 17.15 6.11
CA ALA A 52 -16.44 16.05 6.64
C ALA A 52 -17.12 16.38 7.99
N CYS A 53 -16.59 17.35 8.74
CA CYS A 53 -17.23 17.86 9.96
C CYS A 53 -18.34 18.91 9.71
N CYS A 54 -18.51 19.37 8.47
CA CYS A 54 -19.49 20.37 8.05
C CYS A 54 -20.13 19.97 6.69
N PRO A 55 -20.87 18.86 6.62
CA PRO A 55 -21.42 18.34 5.36
C PRO A 55 -22.43 19.28 4.68
N ASP A 56 -23.07 20.16 5.44
CA ASP A 56 -24.05 21.13 4.92
C ASP A 56 -23.39 22.35 4.24
N LYS A 57 -22.10 22.58 4.50
CA LYS A 57 -21.35 23.69 3.90
C LYS A 57 -20.63 23.20 2.64
N LYS A 58 -21.39 23.01 1.57
CA LYS A 58 -20.87 22.57 0.27
C LYS A 58 -20.49 23.75 -0.59
N ALA A 59 -19.33 23.64 -1.22
CA ALA A 59 -18.85 24.54 -2.25
C ALA A 59 -18.70 23.77 -3.55
N TYR A 60 -18.91 24.45 -4.68
CA TYR A 60 -18.72 23.83 -6.00
C TYR A 60 -17.46 24.35 -6.70
N ASP A 61 -16.89 25.45 -6.21
CA ASP A 61 -15.60 25.99 -6.64
C ASP A 61 -14.53 25.86 -5.54
N TRP A 62 -13.26 25.85 -5.93
CA TRP A 62 -12.12 25.73 -5.01
C TRP A 62 -12.01 26.95 -4.07
N GLU A 63 -12.20 28.16 -4.60
CA GLU A 63 -12.10 29.37 -3.80
C GLU A 63 -13.18 29.44 -2.71
N GLU A 64 -14.40 29.03 -3.04
CA GLU A 64 -15.52 28.97 -2.11
C GLU A 64 -15.25 27.92 -1.01
N PHE A 65 -14.71 26.75 -1.38
CA PHE A 65 -14.31 25.71 -0.44
C PHE A 65 -13.26 26.23 0.57
N MET A 66 -12.26 26.98 0.10
CA MET A 66 -11.21 27.57 0.95
C MET A 66 -11.75 28.65 1.91
N LYS A 67 -12.90 29.26 1.58
CA LYS A 67 -13.57 30.27 2.41
C LYS A 67 -14.50 29.67 3.47
N ILE A 68 -14.75 28.36 3.47
CA ILE A 68 -15.62 27.71 4.47
C ILE A 68 -15.00 27.88 5.87
N PRO A 69 -15.66 28.60 6.80
CA PRO A 69 -15.10 28.89 8.11
C PRO A 69 -14.99 27.61 8.95
N GLY A 70 -13.85 27.47 9.65
CA GLY A 70 -13.62 26.37 10.59
C GLY A 70 -14.72 26.25 11.65
N CYS A 71 -15.08 25.03 12.01
CA CYS A 71 -16.15 24.74 12.98
C CYS A 71 -15.66 24.48 14.41
N GLN A 72 -14.35 24.45 14.63
CA GLN A 72 -13.73 24.15 15.91
C GLN A 72 -12.69 25.21 16.27
N GLN A 73 -12.72 25.64 17.53
CA GLN A 73 -11.67 26.48 18.11
C GLN A 73 -10.62 25.60 18.81
N GLY A 74 -9.36 25.99 18.75
CA GLY A 74 -8.25 25.27 19.38
C GLY A 74 -6.94 26.03 19.25
N HIS A 75 -5.83 25.30 19.30
CA HIS A 75 -4.49 25.86 19.19
C HIS A 75 -3.85 25.45 17.86
N CYS A 76 -3.11 26.37 17.25
CA CYS A 76 -2.35 26.11 16.03
C CYS A 76 -1.28 25.05 16.32
N SER A 77 -1.05 24.18 15.34
CA SER A 77 -0.04 23.12 15.43
C SER A 77 0.74 23.06 14.13
N ASP A 78 2.04 22.83 14.22
CA ASP A 78 2.94 22.53 13.11
C ASP A 78 3.04 21.03 12.81
N VAL A 79 2.39 20.20 13.64
CA VAL A 79 2.28 18.76 13.44
C VAL A 79 1.14 18.48 12.48
N SER A 80 1.42 17.73 11.41
CA SER A 80 0.40 17.30 10.48
C SER A 80 -0.48 16.27 11.19
N LYS A 81 -1.80 16.44 11.19
CA LYS A 81 -2.70 15.35 11.56
C LYS A 81 -2.44 14.18 10.60
N GLU A 82 -2.44 12.94 11.13
CA GLU A 82 -2.34 11.74 10.30
C GLU A 82 -3.35 11.82 9.15
N LYS A 83 -2.94 11.34 7.97
CA LYS A 83 -3.76 11.34 6.76
C LYS A 83 -4.97 10.41 6.97
N LYS A 84 -6.01 10.92 7.61
CA LYS A 84 -7.34 10.32 7.58
C LYS A 84 -7.95 10.80 6.27
N PHE A 85 -7.61 10.16 5.17
CA PHE A 85 -8.34 10.38 3.93
C PHE A 85 -9.66 9.61 4.07
N LEU A 86 -10.78 10.23 3.67
CA LEU A 86 -12.10 9.58 3.68
C LEU A 86 -12.58 9.33 2.24
N GLY A 87 -11.68 9.43 1.26
CA GLY A 87 -11.99 9.11 -0.14
C GLY A 87 -11.53 7.71 -0.47
N GLY A 88 -12.39 6.91 -1.13
CA GLY A 88 -12.24 5.45 -1.30
C GLY A 88 -11.03 4.92 -2.08
N SER A 89 -10.00 5.73 -2.33
CA SER A 89 -8.74 5.28 -2.94
C SER A 89 -7.86 4.51 -1.96
N ASP A 90 -8.01 4.72 -0.66
CA ASP A 90 -7.17 4.14 0.40
C ASP A 90 -7.65 2.74 0.85
N LEU A 91 -8.97 2.53 0.93
CA LEU A 91 -9.56 1.22 1.26
C LEU A 91 -9.47 0.21 0.10
N ARG A 92 -9.02 0.62 -1.08
CA ARG A 92 -9.00 -0.23 -2.29
C ARG A 92 -8.07 -1.43 -2.16
N ALA A 93 -6.99 -1.32 -1.40
CA ALA A 93 -6.07 -2.43 -1.17
C ALA A 93 -6.68 -3.48 -0.23
N GLU A 94 -7.23 -3.04 0.90
CA GLU A 94 -7.85 -3.91 1.91
C GLU A 94 -9.14 -4.56 1.41
N ASN A 95 -9.89 -3.85 0.56
CA ASN A 95 -11.17 -4.28 -0.01
C ASN A 95 -11.04 -4.61 -1.51
N ALA A 96 -9.83 -4.96 -1.96
CA ALA A 96 -9.62 -5.37 -3.35
C ALA A 96 -10.47 -6.63 -3.64
N PRO A 97 -11.20 -6.66 -4.77
CA PRO A 97 -11.86 -7.89 -5.18
C PRO A 97 -10.80 -8.97 -5.38
N LYS A 98 -10.93 -10.08 -4.64
CA LYS A 98 -10.11 -11.27 -4.86
C LYS A 98 -10.48 -11.86 -6.22
N ARG A 99 -9.49 -12.30 -7.01
CA ARG A 99 -9.79 -13.03 -8.25
C ARG A 99 -10.24 -14.44 -7.88
N LEU A 100 -11.36 -14.88 -8.44
CA LEU A 100 -11.88 -16.23 -8.23
C LEU A 100 -10.92 -17.33 -8.75
N ASP A 101 -10.07 -16.99 -9.72
CA ASP A 101 -9.11 -17.91 -10.33
C ASP A 101 -7.92 -18.26 -9.40
N ASP A 102 -7.67 -17.47 -8.35
CA ASP A 102 -6.48 -17.63 -7.51
C ASP A 102 -6.59 -18.86 -6.58
N GLU A 103 -7.81 -19.28 -6.23
CA GLU A 103 -8.06 -20.40 -5.32
C GLU A 103 -8.47 -21.70 -6.06
N VAL A 104 -8.46 -21.72 -7.39
CA VAL A 104 -8.76 -22.94 -8.15
C VAL A 104 -7.64 -23.95 -7.93
N PRO A 105 -7.92 -25.17 -7.43
CA PRO A 105 -6.91 -26.21 -7.27
C PRO A 105 -6.24 -26.50 -8.62
N VAL A 106 -4.97 -26.10 -8.74
CA VAL A 106 -4.21 -26.30 -9.97
C VAL A 106 -4.02 -27.80 -10.19
N ASP A 107 -4.45 -28.29 -11.34
CA ASP A 107 -4.24 -29.67 -11.80
C ASP A 107 -2.79 -30.11 -11.52
N PRO A 108 -2.57 -31.24 -10.82
CA PRO A 108 -1.24 -31.76 -10.53
C PRO A 108 -0.31 -31.85 -11.74
N ARG A 109 -0.84 -32.11 -12.94
CA ARG A 109 -0.07 -32.11 -14.19
C ARG A 109 0.50 -30.74 -14.50
N LYS A 110 -0.34 -29.70 -14.43
CA LYS A 110 0.09 -28.31 -14.65
C LYS A 110 1.15 -27.87 -13.65
N LYS A 111 1.11 -28.38 -12.40
CA LYS A 111 2.17 -28.12 -11.42
C LYS A 111 3.50 -28.75 -11.85
N LEU A 112 3.48 -30.00 -12.32
CA LEU A 112 4.66 -30.69 -12.83
C LEU A 112 5.21 -30.03 -14.11
N ASP A 113 4.33 -29.59 -15.01
CA ASP A 113 4.73 -28.89 -16.25
C ASP A 113 5.42 -27.56 -15.95
N ARG A 114 4.87 -26.76 -15.02
CA ARG A 114 5.52 -25.51 -14.57
C ARG A 114 6.89 -25.75 -13.94
N LEU A 115 7.02 -26.82 -13.14
CA LEU A 115 8.30 -27.19 -12.54
C LEU A 115 9.31 -27.62 -13.62
N ARG A 116 8.86 -28.39 -14.61
CA ARG A 116 9.66 -28.80 -15.77
C ARG A 116 10.19 -27.58 -16.54
N GLU A 117 9.32 -26.63 -16.86
CA GLU A 117 9.70 -25.38 -17.55
C GLU A 117 10.76 -24.60 -16.76
N GLY A 118 10.55 -24.46 -15.45
CA GLY A 118 11.51 -23.80 -14.55
C GLY A 118 12.88 -24.50 -14.55
N LEU A 119 12.94 -25.81 -14.33
CA LEU A 119 14.19 -26.56 -14.29
C LEU A 119 14.90 -26.59 -15.65
N VAL A 120 14.15 -26.70 -16.76
CA VAL A 120 14.72 -26.61 -18.12
C VAL A 120 15.34 -25.23 -18.36
N SER A 121 14.70 -24.16 -17.89
CA SER A 121 15.29 -22.81 -17.99
C SER A 121 16.59 -22.65 -17.19
N LEU A 122 16.79 -23.46 -16.15
CA LEU A 122 18.01 -23.51 -15.33
C LEU A 122 19.07 -24.47 -15.92
N GLY A 123 18.77 -25.13 -17.04
CA GLY A 123 19.69 -26.04 -17.74
C GLY A 123 19.53 -27.52 -17.38
N VAL A 124 18.50 -27.91 -16.64
CA VAL A 124 18.19 -29.33 -16.39
C VAL A 124 17.60 -29.95 -17.66
N SER A 125 18.05 -31.16 -18.01
CA SER A 125 17.52 -31.86 -19.18
C SER A 125 16.02 -32.20 -19.01
N PRO A 126 15.17 -31.91 -20.01
CA PRO A 126 13.76 -32.27 -19.96
C PRO A 126 13.53 -33.78 -19.83
N ASP A 127 14.38 -34.59 -20.48
CA ASP A 127 14.27 -36.05 -20.44
C ASP A 127 14.63 -36.62 -19.06
N ASP A 128 15.56 -35.98 -18.35
CA ASP A 128 15.91 -36.38 -16.99
C ASP A 128 14.77 -36.12 -16.02
N PHE A 129 14.13 -34.95 -16.14
CA PHE A 129 12.93 -34.62 -15.39
C PHE A 129 11.81 -35.62 -15.70
N ASP A 130 11.53 -35.86 -16.99
CA ASP A 130 10.46 -36.75 -17.45
C ASP A 130 10.65 -38.20 -16.98
N ARG A 131 11.89 -38.68 -16.99
CA ARG A 131 12.24 -40.00 -16.41
C ARG A 131 12.05 -40.04 -14.90
N ALA A 132 12.44 -38.99 -14.17
CA ALA A 132 12.36 -38.95 -12.71
C ALA A 132 10.92 -38.95 -12.22
N TRP A 133 10.08 -38.04 -12.72
CA TRP A 133 8.68 -37.97 -12.29
C TRP A 133 7.87 -39.16 -12.83
N GLY A 134 8.17 -39.67 -14.04
CA GLY A 134 7.54 -40.87 -14.59
C GLY A 134 7.75 -42.12 -13.72
N ARG A 135 8.96 -42.30 -13.17
CA ARG A 135 9.25 -43.37 -12.19
C ARG A 135 8.46 -43.21 -10.89
N LEU A 136 8.27 -41.98 -10.41
CA LEU A 136 7.45 -41.71 -9.24
C LEU A 136 5.96 -41.96 -9.52
N GLY A 137 5.48 -41.59 -10.71
CA GLY A 137 4.12 -41.86 -11.17
C GLY A 137 3.81 -43.34 -11.22
N ALA A 138 4.72 -44.17 -11.75
CA ALA A 138 4.57 -45.62 -11.78
C ALA A 138 4.52 -46.26 -10.37
N LYS A 139 5.17 -45.65 -9.37
CA LYS A 139 5.19 -46.15 -7.99
C LYS A 139 3.98 -45.71 -7.17
N LEU A 140 3.55 -44.45 -7.32
CA LEU A 140 2.54 -43.84 -6.46
C LEU A 140 1.13 -43.93 -7.05
N GLY A 141 0.97 -44.03 -8.37
CA GLY A 141 -0.33 -44.10 -9.04
C GLY A 141 -1.17 -42.82 -9.00
N ASP A 142 -0.81 -41.83 -8.18
CA ASP A 142 -1.49 -40.53 -8.06
C ASP A 142 -0.51 -39.36 -8.32
N LEU A 143 -0.84 -38.52 -9.29
CA LEU A 143 -0.05 -37.35 -9.70
C LEU A 143 0.04 -36.27 -8.62
N SER A 144 -0.95 -36.19 -7.72
CA SER A 144 -0.93 -35.27 -6.58
C SER A 144 0.19 -35.64 -5.61
N LEU A 145 0.33 -36.94 -5.32
CA LEU A 145 1.39 -37.48 -4.49
C LEU A 145 2.76 -37.36 -5.16
N VAL A 146 2.83 -37.51 -6.49
CA VAL A 146 4.07 -37.28 -7.26
C VAL A 146 4.52 -35.83 -7.12
N SER A 147 3.61 -34.86 -7.31
CA SER A 147 3.92 -33.44 -7.16
C SER A 147 4.39 -33.10 -5.74
N GLN A 148 3.73 -33.65 -4.71
CA GLN A 148 4.15 -33.48 -3.31
C GLN A 148 5.53 -34.09 -3.04
N LYS A 149 5.78 -35.30 -3.55
CA LYS A 149 7.06 -36.00 -3.33
C LYS A 149 8.22 -35.31 -4.06
N MET A 150 8.00 -34.83 -5.28
CA MET A 150 8.99 -34.02 -6.01
C MET A 150 9.34 -32.74 -5.26
N SER A 151 8.33 -32.03 -4.73
CA SER A 151 8.53 -30.84 -3.89
C SER A 151 9.37 -31.16 -2.66
N GLN A 152 9.06 -32.26 -1.95
CA GLN A 152 9.81 -32.71 -0.79
C GLN A 152 11.28 -33.00 -1.13
N LEU A 153 11.53 -33.80 -2.18
CA LEU A 153 12.89 -34.16 -2.60
C LEU A 153 13.71 -32.92 -3.00
N PHE A 154 13.07 -31.96 -3.68
CA PHE A 154 13.73 -30.72 -4.05
C PHE A 154 14.08 -29.87 -2.83
N THR A 155 13.16 -29.73 -1.86
CA THR A 155 13.44 -29.04 -0.60
C THR A 155 14.55 -29.72 0.20
N GLU A 156 14.54 -31.05 0.30
CA GLU A 156 15.60 -31.82 0.96
C GLU A 156 16.96 -31.58 0.28
N ALA A 157 17.01 -31.62 -1.06
CA ALA A 157 18.24 -31.33 -1.81
C ALA A 157 18.76 -29.90 -1.57
N LEU A 158 17.87 -28.91 -1.53
CA LEU A 158 18.24 -27.52 -1.19
C LEU A 158 18.81 -27.43 0.24
N GLN A 159 18.15 -28.07 1.21
CA GLN A 159 18.59 -28.08 2.60
C GLN A 159 19.95 -28.77 2.80
N THR A 160 20.24 -29.82 2.03
CA THR A 160 21.56 -30.47 2.07
C THR A 160 22.68 -29.60 1.47
N MET A 161 22.36 -28.70 0.55
CA MET A 161 23.36 -27.77 0.00
C MET A 161 23.77 -26.69 1.02
N ASP A 162 22.85 -26.28 1.90
CA ASP A 162 23.17 -25.35 2.99
C ASP A 162 24.14 -25.96 4.03
N THR A 163 24.22 -27.29 4.12
CA THR A 163 25.02 -27.97 5.14
C THR A 163 26.41 -28.39 4.70
N ASP A 164 26.63 -28.67 3.41
CA ASP A 164 27.84 -29.38 2.97
C ASP A 164 28.86 -28.59 2.13
N ASP A 165 28.55 -27.47 1.47
CA ASP A 165 29.59 -26.77 0.68
C ASP A 165 29.22 -25.34 0.27
N MET A 166 29.55 -24.36 1.11
CA MET A 166 29.66 -22.95 0.71
C MET A 166 31.02 -22.37 1.14
N ASN A 167 32.06 -23.20 1.22
CA ASN A 167 33.44 -22.74 1.22
C ASN A 167 33.92 -22.68 -0.24
N LEU A 168 33.51 -21.63 -0.96
CA LEU A 168 34.26 -21.26 -2.16
C LEU A 168 35.66 -20.83 -1.71
N PRO A 169 36.76 -21.39 -2.25
CA PRO A 169 38.06 -20.78 -2.08
C PRO A 169 38.02 -19.38 -2.72
N ASP A 170 38.56 -18.39 -2.00
CA ASP A 170 38.77 -17.01 -2.46
C ASP A 170 39.43 -16.93 -3.85
#